data_AF-A0A4R1WY50-F1
#
_entry.id   AF-A0A4R1WY50-F1
#
_cell.length_a   1.000
_cell.length_b   1.000
_cell.length_c   1.000
_cell.angle_alpha   90.00
_cell.angle_beta   90.00
_cell.angle_gamma   90.00
#
_symmetry.space_group_name_H-M   'P 1'
#
loop_
_entity.id
_entity.type
_entity.pdbx_description
1 polymer ?
#
loop_
_entity_poly.entity_id
_entity_poly.type
_entity_poly.pdbx_seq_one_letter_code
_entity_poly.pdbx_strand_id
1 'polypeptide(L)' 'MLCICAVITSNLPFDEWTESLDSERLTGALLDRITPHVNILEMNGDSYRLAQSRARKAG' A
#
# COMPACT_ATOMS: atom_id res chain seq x y z
N MET A 1 -20.85 16.89 -6.18
CA MET A 1 -19.50 16.34 -6.40
C MET A 1 -19.24 15.31 -5.31
N LEU A 2 -19.40 14.02 -5.62
CA LEU A 2 -19.28 12.95 -4.62
C LEU A 2 -17.77 12.68 -4.45
N CYS A 3 -17.18 13.10 -3.33
CA CYS A 3 -15.80 12.72 -3.01
C CYS A 3 -15.82 11.29 -2.49
N ILE A 4 -15.31 10.36 -3.29
CA ILE A 4 -15.11 8.97 -2.90
C ILE A 4 -13.69 8.90 -2.33
N CYS A 5 -13.55 8.53 -1.05
CA CYS A 5 -12.24 8.32 -0.44
C CYS A 5 -11.83 6.87 -0.64
N ALA A 6 -10.68 6.64 -1.27
CA ALA A 6 -10.10 5.31 -1.45
C ALA A 6 -8.96 5.10 -0.44
N VAL A 7 -8.89 3.90 0.14
CA VAL A 7 -7.79 3.45 1.00
C VAL A 7 -7.09 2.31 0.27
N ILE A 8 -5.78 2.43 0.05
CA ILE A 8 -4.97 1.42 -0.63
C ILE A 8 -3.84 1.02 0.30
N THR A 9 -3.68 -0.29 0.52
CA THR A 9 -2.55 -0.87 1.25
C THR A 9 -1.69 -1.63 0.26
N SER A 10 -0.45 -1.19 0.07
CA SER A 10 0.54 -1.91 -0.72
C SER A 10 1.78 -2.19 0.12
N ASN A 11 2.35 -3.37 -0.11
CA ASN A 11 3.66 -3.77 0.42
C ASN A 11 4.80 -3.44 -0.56
N LEU A 12 4.48 -2.84 -1.72
CA LEU A 12 5.43 -2.47 -2.76
C LEU A 12 5.46 -0.95 -2.93
N PRO A 13 6.64 -0.35 -3.18
CA PRO A 13 6.75 1.06 -3.51
C PRO A 13 6.03 1.36 -4.84
N PHE A 14 5.62 2.61 -5.04
CA PHE A 14 4.85 3.02 -6.23
C PHE A 14 5.59 2.71 -7.55
N ASP A 15 6.91 2.77 -7.55
CA ASP A 15 7.75 2.49 -8.72
C ASP A 15 7.59 1.04 -9.22
N GLU A 16 7.24 0.11 -8.33
CA GLU A 16 7.05 -1.33 -8.64
C GLU A 16 5.59 -1.67 -9.01
N TRP A 17 4.66 -0.70 -8.96
CA TRP A 17 3.25 -0.97 -9.27
C TRP A 17 3.03 -1.25 -10.76
N THR A 18 3.88 -0.71 -11.63
CA THR A 18 3.83 -0.95 -13.08
C THR A 18 3.99 -2.43 -13.42
N GLU A 19 4.84 -3.14 -12.66
CA GLU A 19 5.05 -4.59 -12.81
C GLU A 19 3.87 -5.40 -12.29
N SER A 20 3.22 -4.93 -11.22
CA SER A 20 2.08 -5.63 -10.60
C SER A 20 0.76 -5.44 -11.36
N LEU A 21 0.58 -4.30 -12.04
CA LEU A 21 -0.64 -3.95 -12.77
C LEU A 21 -0.54 -4.26 -14.28
N ASP A 22 0.61 -4.76 -14.73
CA ASP A 22 0.90 -5.24 -16.11
C ASP A 22 0.53 -4.23 -17.22
N SER A 23 0.41 -2.95 -16.85
CA SER A 23 0.00 -1.85 -17.73
C SER A 23 0.50 -0.51 -17.20
N GLU A 24 1.56 -0.03 -17.82
CA GLU A 24 2.18 1.27 -17.52
C GLU A 24 1.18 2.44 -17.69
N ARG A 25 0.35 2.38 -18.74
CA ARG A 25 -0.67 3.42 -19.00
C ARG A 25 -1.75 3.46 -17.91
N LEU A 26 -2.19 2.30 -17.43
CA LEU A 26 -3.23 2.22 -16.41
C LEU A 26 -2.67 2.61 -15.03
N THR A 27 -1.43 2.20 -14.74
CA THR A 27 -0.71 2.59 -13.52
C THR A 27 -0.49 4.09 -13.47
N GLY A 28 0.00 4.69 -14.56
CA GLY A 28 0.18 6.15 -14.67
C GLY A 28 -1.14 6.91 -14.49
N ALA A 29 -2.21 6.49 -15.15
CA ALA A 29 -3.53 7.13 -15.02
C ALA A 29 -4.14 6.97 -13.62
N LEU A 30 -3.83 5.88 -12.91
CA LEU A 30 -4.25 5.67 -11.53
C LEU A 30 -3.46 6.59 -10.59
N LEU A 31 -2.13 6.61 -10.71
CA LEU A 31 -1.25 7.45 -9.91
C LEU A 31 -1.58 8.94 -10.09
N ASP A 32 -1.80 9.41 -11.33
CA ASP A 32 -2.23 10.78 -11.63
C ASP A 32 -3.52 11.19 -10.90
N ARG A 33 -4.42 10.23 -10.63
CA ARG A 33 -5.71 10.50 -9.97
C ARG A 33 -5.63 10.47 -8.44
N ILE A 34 -4.72 9.68 -7.87
CA ILE A 34 -4.62 9.50 -6.41
C ILE A 34 -3.52 10.35 -5.76
N THR A 35 -2.46 10.69 -6.49
CA THR A 35 -1.33 11.49 -5.98
C THR A 35 -1.67 12.93 -5.57
N PRO A 36 -2.66 13.65 -6.16
CA PRO A 36 -2.93 15.05 -5.77
C PRO A 36 -3.40 15.23 -4.32
N HIS A 37 -4.01 14.20 -3.71
CA HIS A 37 -4.55 14.24 -2.35
C HIS A 37 -4.27 12.93 -1.58
N VAL A 38 -3.03 12.44 -1.64
CA VAL A 38 -2.63 11.24 -0.89
C VAL A 38 -1.97 11.60 0.44
N ASN A 39 -2.27 10.82 1.47
CA ASN A 39 -1.47 10.76 2.69
C ASN A 39 -0.75 9.42 2.69
N ILE A 40 0.58 9.44 2.54
CA ILE A 40 1.39 8.22 2.55
C ILE A 40 1.72 7.92 4.01
N LEU A 41 1.29 6.75 4.48
CA LEU A 41 1.61 6.24 5.80
C LEU A 41 2.58 5.07 5.64
N GLU A 42 3.87 5.32 5.87
CA GLU A 42 4.89 4.27 5.82
C GLU A 42 4.80 3.37 7.06
N MET A 43 4.47 2.10 6.83
CA MET A 43 4.42 1.09 7.88
C MET A 43 5.78 0.41 8.03
N ASN A 44 6.75 1.11 8.64
CA ASN A 44 8.10 0.59 8.94
C ASN A 44 8.19 -0.20 10.26
N GLY A 45 7.05 -0.62 10.83
CA GLY A 45 6.98 -1.30 12.13
C GLY A 45 7.19 -2.81 12.06
N ASP A 46 7.54 -3.41 13.21
CA ASP A 46 7.65 -4.87 13.34
C ASP A 46 6.34 -5.57 12.95
N SER A 47 6.47 -6.74 12.32
CA SER A 47 5.30 -7.52 11.93
C SER A 47 4.51 -7.97 13.17
N TYR A 48 3.30 -7.41 13.33
CA TYR A 48 2.38 -7.79 14.40
C TYR A 48 2.18 -9.32 14.49
N ARG A 49 2.06 -9.99 13.33
CA ARG A 49 1.91 -11.46 13.26
C ARG A 49 3.14 -12.20 13.78
N LEU A 50 4.35 -11.69 13.52
CA LEU A 50 5.59 -12.31 13.98
C LEU A 50 5.73 -12.18 15.50
N ALA A 51 5.41 -11.01 16.05
CA ALA A 51 5.38 -10.79 17.50
C ALA A 51 4.37 -11.74 18.20
N GLN A 52 3.17 -11.87 17.64
CA GLN A 52 2.14 -12.80 18.16
C GLN A 52 2.60 -14.27 18.10
N SER A 53 3.25 -14.69 17.01
CA SER A 53 3.77 -16.05 16.87
C SER A 53 4.90 -16.36 17.86
N ARG A 54 5.80 -15.39 18.10
CA ARG A 54 6.87 -15.51 19.11
C ARG A 54 6.28 -15.62 20.52
N ALA A 55 5.29 -14.80 20.86
CA ALA A 55 4.61 -14.86 22.15
C ALA A 55 3.95 -16.22 22.39
N ARG A 56 3.31 -16.81 21.37
CA ARG A 56 2.68 -18.13 21.47
C ARG A 56 3.68 -19.29 21.62
N LYS A 57 4.89 -19.17 21.09
CA LYS A 57 5.94 -20.20 21.22
C LYS A 57 6.75 -20.11 22.52
N ALA A 58 6.67 -18.97 23.22
CA ALA A 58 7.42 -18.71 24.44
C ALA A 58 6.64 -19.08 25.72
N GLY A 59 5.36 -19.45 25.61
CA GLY A 59 4.56 -20.08 26.66
C GLY A 59 4.43 -21.57 26.43
#